data_AF-A0A0M5IKV7-F1
#
_entry.id   AF-A0A0M5IKV7-F1
#
_cell.length_a   1.000
_cell.length_b   1.000
_cell.length_c   1.000
_cell.angle_alpha   90.00
_cell.angle_beta   90.00
_cell.angle_gamma   90.00
#
_symmetry.space_group_name_H-M   'P 1'
#
loop_
_entity.id
_entity.type
_entity.pdbx_description
1 polymer ?
#
loop_
_entity_poly.entity_id
_entity_poly.type
_entity_poly.pdbx_seq_one_letter_code
_entity_poly.pdbx_strand_id
1 'polypeptide(L)' 'MKKERFAFVCQEAEAGNDAFVKHESSLEEGLVRSCSKDQVVVHTAEGKDRRWAYSECEELSRSKEEWPWR' A
#
# COMPACT_ATOMS: atom_id res chain seq x y z
N MET A 1 8.08 0.84 -5.93
CA MET A 1 7.32 2.11 -5.81
C MET A 1 8.32 3.25 -5.67
N LYS A 2 8.03 4.43 -6.22
CA LYS A 2 8.93 5.60 -6.09
C LYS A 2 8.81 6.23 -4.70
N LYS A 3 9.91 6.80 -4.20
CA LYS A 3 9.99 7.42 -2.87
C LYS A 3 8.95 8.52 -2.63
N GLU A 4 8.63 9.30 -3.66
CA GLU A 4 7.59 10.35 -3.60
C GLU A 4 6.19 9.76 -3.34
N ARG A 5 5.87 8.65 -4.01
CA ARG A 5 4.61 7.92 -3.80
C ARG A 5 4.57 7.28 -2.42
N PHE A 6 5.70 6.74 -1.95
CA PHE A 6 5.79 6.18 -0.60
C PHE A 6 5.43 7.22 0.47
N ALA A 7 6.00 8.42 0.39
CA ALA A 7 5.68 9.50 1.33
C ALA A 7 4.18 9.85 1.31
N PHE A 8 3.57 9.88 0.12
CA PHE A 8 2.13 10.12 -0.04
C PHE A 8 1.29 9.02 0.63
N VAL A 9 1.57 7.75 0.34
CA VAL A 9 0.85 6.61 0.95
C VAL A 9 0.99 6.58 2.46
N CYS A 10 2.14 6.98 3.00
CA CYS A 10 2.30 7.09 4.45
C CYS A 10 1.42 8.19 5.04
N GLN A 11 1.37 9.35 4.39
CA GLN A 11 0.48 10.43 4.81
C GLN A 11 -0.99 10.01 4.72
N GLU A 12 -1.38 9.27 3.68
CA GLU A 12 -2.73 8.73 3.55
C GLU A 12 -3.06 7.71 4.64
N ALA A 13 -2.15 6.76 4.91
CA ALA A 13 -2.32 5.78 5.97
C ALA A 13 -2.42 6.45 7.36
N GLU A 14 -1.60 7.48 7.63
CA GLU A 14 -1.69 8.29 8.85
C GLU A 14 -2.97 9.11 8.93
N ALA A 15 -3.50 9.57 7.80
CA ALA A 15 -4.80 10.23 7.71
C ALA A 15 -5.98 9.25 7.85
N GLY A 16 -5.73 7.94 7.87
CA GLY A 16 -6.75 6.89 7.98
C GLY A 16 -7.35 6.46 6.65
N ASN A 17 -6.72 6.78 5.52
CA ASN A 17 -7.11 6.27 4.21
C ASN A 17 -6.55 4.86 3.98
N ASP A 18 -7.38 4.00 3.39
CA ASP A 18 -7.00 2.65 3.00
C ASP A 18 -6.14 2.65 1.73
N ALA A 19 -4.82 2.52 1.89
CA ALA A 19 -3.88 2.36 0.79
C ALA A 19 -3.51 0.88 0.59
N PHE A 20 -3.59 0.37 -0.63
CA PHE A 20 -3.20 -1.00 -0.96
C PHE A 20 -1.88 -1.00 -1.72
N VAL A 21 -1.02 -1.96 -1.40
CA VAL A 21 0.24 -2.20 -2.12
C VAL A 21 0.36 -3.67 -2.47
N LYS A 22 1.07 -3.93 -3.55
CA LYS A 22 1.37 -5.26 -4.05
C LYS A 22 2.88 -5.48 -4.03
N HIS A 23 3.33 -6.59 -3.47
CA HIS A 23 4.72 -6.98 -3.53
C HIS A 23 5.05 -7.48 -4.95
N GLU A 24 6.03 -6.89 -5.63
CA GLU A 24 6.34 -7.23 -7.03
C GLU A 24 6.83 -8.68 -7.14
N SER A 25 7.67 -9.12 -6.20
CA SER A 25 8.29 -10.45 -6.25
C SER A 25 7.34 -11.59 -5.83
N SER A 26 6.47 -11.35 -4.86
CA SER A 26 5.55 -12.38 -4.34
C SER A 26 4.16 -12.30 -4.96
N LEU A 27 3.87 -11.22 -5.69
CA LEU A 27 2.53 -10.83 -6.15
C LEU A 27 1.49 -10.74 -5.03
N GLU A 28 1.92 -10.74 -3.77
CA GLU A 28 1.06 -10.64 -2.60
C GLU A 28 0.57 -9.21 -2.41
N GLU A 29 -0.70 -9.08 -2.04
CA GLU A 29 -1.35 -7.79 -1.82
C GLU A 29 -1.58 -7.58 -0.33
N GLY A 30 -1.43 -6.33 0.11
CA GLY A 30 -1.64 -5.97 1.50
C GLY A 30 -2.07 -4.52 1.66
N LEU A 31 -2.86 -4.27 2.70
CA LEU A 31 -3.30 -2.95 3.10
C LEU A 31 -2.21 -2.27 3.94
N VAL A 32 -1.73 -1.11 3.53
CA VAL A 32 -0.77 -0.33 4.31
C VAL A 32 -1.43 0.15 5.60
N ARG A 33 -0.91 -0.31 6.74
CA ARG A 33 -1.34 0.12 8.07
C ARG A 33 -0.46 1.21 8.64
N SER A 34 0.83 1.16 8.32
CA SER A 34 1.82 2.11 8.80
C SER A 34 3.03 2.08 7.91
N CYS A 35 3.79 3.16 7.94
CA CYS A 35 5.08 3.23 7.29
C CYS A 35 6.19 3.37 8.33
N SER A 36 7.36 2.83 7.98
CA SER A 36 8.64 3.10 8.61
C SER A 36 9.60 3.60 7.54
N LYS A 37 10.57 4.45 7.88
CA LYS A 37 11.53 5.12 6.96
C LYS A 37 11.59 4.65 5.50
N ASP A 38 11.96 3.38 5.25
CA ASP A 38 12.05 2.76 3.91
C ASP A 38 11.25 1.44 3.81
N GLN A 39 10.28 1.20 4.69
CA GLN A 39 9.47 -0.01 4.73
C GLN A 39 8.00 0.30 4.97
N VAL A 40 7.11 -0.39 4.26
CA VAL A 40 5.67 -0.37 4.50
C VAL A 40 5.28 -1.56 5.37
N VAL A 41 4.49 -1.30 6.41
CA VAL A 41 3.81 -2.33 7.19
C VAL A 41 2.45 -2.55 6.54
N VAL A 42 2.27 -3.74 5.98
CA VAL A 42 1.07 -4.13 5.27
C VAL A 42 0.35 -5.23 6.02
N HIS A 43 -0.97 -5.19 6.00
CA HIS A 43 -1.82 -6.24 6.49
C HIS A 43 -2.29 -7.07 5.29
N THR A 44 -1.83 -8.31 5.19
CA THR A 44 -2.17 -9.20 4.08
C THR A 44 -3.56 -9.79 4.24
N ALA A 45 -4.16 -10.28 3.15
CA ALA A 45 -5.46 -10.97 3.19
C ALA A 45 -5.47 -12.24 4.06
N GLU A 46 -4.30 -12.81 4.35
CA GLU A 46 -4.14 -13.92 5.31
C GLU A 46 -4.30 -13.48 6.78
N GLY A 47 -4.51 -12.19 7.04
CA GLY A 47 -4.63 -11.63 8.39
C GLY A 47 -3.27 -11.47 9.09
N LYS A 48 -2.18 -11.37 8.33
CA LYS A 48 -0.81 -11.23 8.87
C LYS A 48 -0.22 -9.88 8.51
N ASP A 49 0.46 -9.28 9.47
CA ASP A 49 1.24 -8.07 9.21
C ASP A 49 2.61 -8.45 8.63
N ARG A 50 2.90 -7.98 7.43
CA ARG A 50 4.21 -8.10 6.79
C ARG A 50 4.85 -6.73 6.61
N ARG A 51 6.18 -6.74 6.55
CA ARG A 51 7.00 -5.56 6.32
C ARG A 51 7.67 -5.72 4.96
N TRP A 52 7.41 -4.81 4.05
CA TRP A 52 7.99 -4.82 2.71
C TRP A 52 8.76 -3.54 2.44
N ALA A 53 9.82 -3.62 1.63
CA ALA A 53 10.51 -2.43 1.17
C ALA A 53 9.65 -1.73 0.12
N TYR A 54 9.49 -0.41 0.22
CA TYR A 54 8.72 0.34 -0.80
C TYR A 54 9.32 0.19 -2.20
N SER A 55 10.63 -0.03 -2.31
CA SER A 55 11.30 -0.28 -3.58
C SER A 55 10.78 -1.55 -4.28
N GLU A 56 10.39 -2.56 -3.50
CA GLU A 56 9.93 -3.88 -3.97
C GLU A 56 8.39 -4.00 -4.00
N CYS A 57 7.68 -2.91 -3.69
CA CYS A 57 6.23 -2.85 -3.73
C CYS A 57 5.75 -1.98 -4.89
N GLU A 58 4.62 -2.31 -5.50
CA GLU A 58 3.84 -1.42 -6.34
C GLU A 58 2.62 -0.93 -5.59
N GLU A 59 2.24 0.32 -5.82
CA GLU A 59 1.04 0.89 -5.20
C GLU A 59 -0.18 0.54 -6.04
N LEU A 60 -1.14 -0.18 -5.43
CA LEU A 60 -2.45 -0.39 -6.00
C LEU A 60 -3.31 0.82 -5.64
N SER A 61 -3.02 1.94 -6.30
CA SER A 61 -3.89 3.11 -6.27
C SER A 61 -5.23 2.67 -6.83
N ARG A 62 -6.23 2.41 -5.97
CA ARG A 62 -7.63 2.28 -6.42
C ARG A 62 -8.06 3.67 -6.87
N SER A 63 -7.69 4.04 -8.09
CA SER A 63 -8.33 5.12 -8.80
C SER A 63 -9.83 4.86 -8.71
N LYS A 64 -10.54 5.83 -8.16
CA LYS A 64 -11.97 5.86 -7.88
C LYS A 64 -12.81 5.91 -9.18
N GLU A 65 -12.38 5.20 -10.22
CA GLU A 65 -12.86 5.34 -11.60
C GLU A 65 -13.58 4.10 -12.15
N GLU A 66 -13.94 3.14 -11.30
CA GLU A 66 -14.81 2.03 -11.70
C GLU A 66 -16.05 1.91 -10.80
N TRP A 67 -16.72 3.03 -10.59
CA TRP A 67 -18.14 2.99 -10.28
C TRP A 67 -18.86 3.89 -11.29
N PRO A 68 -19.22 3.39 -12.49
CA PRO A 68 -20.31 4.00 -13.21
C PRO A 68 -21.54 3.92 -12.30
N TRP A 69 -21.87 5.04 -11.68
CA TRP A 69 -23.11 5.20 -10.95
C TRP A 69 -24.28 4.95 -11.90
N ARG A 70 -25.11 3.97 -11.53
CA ARG A 70 -26.51 3.73 -11.94
C ARG A 70 -26.79 3.24 -13.35
#